data_AF-A0AA42WFB0-F1
#
_entry.id   AF-A0AA42WFB0-F1
#
_cell.length_a   1.000
_cell.length_b   1.000
_cell.length_c   1.000
_cell.angle_alpha   90.00
_cell.angle_beta   90.00
_cell.angle_gamma   90.00
#
_symmetry.space_group_name_H-M   'P 1'
#
loop_
_entity.id
_entity.type
_entity.pdbx_description
1 polymer ?
#
loop_
_entity_poly.entity_id
_entity_poly.type
_entity_poly.pdbx_seq_one_letter_code
_entity_poly.pdbx_strand_id
1 'polypeptide(L)'
;MKLIKAIRGVKAGDIYPSDFQAGEECPEELLAAARELGALEEDSADENEKQELFAKLEAEGIKHGKRWGLEKLRAALAEGKKD
;
A
#
# COMPACT_ATOMS: atom_id res chain seq x y z
N MET A 1 -3.74 12.19 9.22
CA MET A 1 -3.62 10.92 8.47
C MET A 1 -3.60 11.27 6.98
N LYS A 2 -2.60 10.83 6.20
CA LYS A 2 -2.56 11.15 4.75
C LYS A 2 -3.03 9.96 3.92
N LEU A 3 -3.70 10.28 2.82
CA LEU A 3 -4.10 9.30 1.83
C LEU A 3 -2.90 8.94 0.94
N ILE A 4 -2.71 7.67 0.63
CA ILE A 4 -1.69 7.24 -0.34
C ILE A 4 -2.27 6.94 -1.73
N LYS A 5 -3.58 6.81 -1.81
CA LYS A 5 -4.33 6.68 -3.06
C LYS A 5 -5.57 7.53 -3.02
N ALA A 6 -6.07 7.87 -4.21
CA ALA A 6 -7.30 8.62 -4.31
C ALA A 6 -8.47 7.79 -3.76
N ILE A 7 -9.27 8.39 -2.88
CA ILE A 7 -10.51 7.78 -2.37
C ILE A 7 -11.69 8.64 -2.74
N ARG A 8 -12.85 8.01 -2.90
CA ARG A 8 -14.11 8.70 -3.12
C ARG A 8 -14.98 8.50 -1.89
N GLY A 9 -15.31 9.61 -1.22
CA GLY A 9 -16.05 9.58 0.04
C GLY A 9 -17.07 10.70 0.13
N VAL A 10 -18.14 10.47 0.88
CA VAL A 10 -19.16 11.48 1.17
C VAL A 10 -18.88 12.01 2.57
N LYS A 11 -18.68 13.33 2.72
CA LYS A 11 -18.54 13.95 4.05
C LYS A 11 -19.91 13.99 4.75
N ALA A 12 -19.98 13.92 6.08
CA ALA A 12 -21.26 14.09 6.76
C ALA A 12 -21.90 15.44 6.40
N GLY A 13 -23.14 15.38 5.92
CA GLY A 13 -23.90 16.55 5.49
C GLY A 13 -23.79 16.88 4.00
N ASP A 14 -22.88 16.24 3.27
CA ASP A 14 -22.85 16.28 1.81
C ASP A 14 -23.68 15.13 1.24
N ILE A 15 -24.43 15.41 0.16
CA ILE A 15 -25.16 14.38 -0.59
C ILE A 15 -24.27 13.83 -1.71
N TYR A 16 -23.24 14.58 -2.11
CA TYR A 16 -22.38 14.24 -3.23
C TYR A 16 -21.03 13.68 -2.77
N PRO A 17 -20.58 12.56 -3.35
CA PRO A 17 -19.26 12.01 -3.08
C PRO A 17 -18.16 12.91 -3.67
N SER A 18 -17.21 13.29 -2.83
CA SER A 18 -15.99 14.02 -3.20
C SER A 18 -14.85 13.05 -3.47
N ASP A 19 -14.01 13.37 -4.46
CA ASP A 19 -12.70 12.74 -4.63
C ASP A 19 -11.68 13.41 -3.71
N PHE A 20 -10.89 12.58 -3.03
CA PHE A 20 -9.76 13.00 -2.21
C PHE A 20 -8.52 12.41 -2.84
N GLN A 21 -7.52 13.23 -3.14
CA GLN A 21 -6.33 12.76 -3.85
C GLN A 21 -5.33 12.07 -2.90
N ALA A 22 -4.43 11.27 -3.49
CA ALA A 22 -3.25 10.79 -2.78
C ALA A 22 -2.40 11.98 -2.33
N GLY A 23 -2.00 11.99 -1.07
CA GLY A 23 -1.27 13.05 -0.39
C GLY A 23 -2.15 14.02 0.40
N GLU A 24 -3.47 13.99 0.20
CA GLU A 24 -4.40 14.82 0.96
C GLU A 24 -4.65 14.27 2.37
N GLU A 25 -5.04 15.19 3.25
CA GLU A 25 -5.41 14.86 4.62
C GLU A 25 -6.75 14.12 4.63
N CYS A 26 -6.76 12.88 5.10
CA CYS A 26 -7.98 12.09 5.21
C CYS A 26 -8.80 12.61 6.40
N PRO A 27 -10.05 13.09 6.18
CA PRO A 27 -10.93 13.44 7.28
C PRO A 27 -11.24 12.19 8.12
N GLU A 28 -11.36 12.36 9.44
CA GLU A 28 -11.55 11.26 10.41
C GLU A 28 -12.80 10.40 10.11
N GLU A 29 -13.85 11.01 9.55
CA GLU A 29 -15.07 10.32 9.12
C GLU A 29 -14.83 9.33 7.97
N LEU A 30 -13.89 9.67 7.06
CA LEU A 30 -13.51 8.79 5.95
C LEU A 30 -12.33 7.92 6.31
N LEU A 31 -11.71 8.08 7.48
CA LEU A 31 -10.55 7.30 7.90
C LEU A 31 -10.91 5.83 8.02
N ALA A 32 -12.11 5.48 8.50
CA ALA A 32 -12.58 4.10 8.54
C ALA A 32 -12.67 3.48 7.13
N ALA A 33 -13.31 4.19 6.19
CA ALA A 33 -13.43 3.73 4.81
C ALA A 33 -12.07 3.70 4.08
N ALA A 34 -11.22 4.70 4.33
CA ALA A 34 -9.87 4.77 3.80
C ALA A 34 -9.01 3.62 4.35
N ARG A 35 -9.18 3.26 5.62
CA ARG A 35 -8.51 2.11 6.24
C ARG A 35 -8.96 0.80 5.60
N GLU A 36 -10.27 0.57 5.48
CA GLU A 36 -10.79 -0.64 4.84
C GLU A 36 -10.41 -0.75 3.36
N LEU A 37 -10.26 0.39 2.68
CA LEU A 37 -9.76 0.42 1.32
C LEU A 37 -8.23 0.25 1.24
N GLY A 38 -7.48 0.31 2.34
CA GLY A 38 -6.02 0.34 2.29
C GLY A 38 -5.47 1.63 1.65
N ALA A 39 -6.19 2.74 1.81
CA ALA A 39 -5.85 4.05 1.29
C ALA A 39 -5.06 4.94 2.26
N LEU A 40 -4.81 4.44 3.47
CA LEU A 40 -4.05 5.13 4.49
C LEU A 40 -2.58 4.74 4.40
N GLU A 41 -1.72 5.70 4.77
CA GLU A 41 -0.27 5.53 4.82
C GLU A 41 0.18 4.33 5.65
N GLU A 42 -0.51 4.03 6.76
CA GLU A 42 -0.22 2.87 7.62
C GLU A 42 -0.61 1.52 6.99
N ASP A 43 -1.69 1.48 6.19
CA ASP A 43 -2.22 0.24 5.62
C ASP A 43 -1.49 -0.16 4.32
N SER A 44 -0.76 0.79 3.73
CA SER A 44 0.08 0.57 2.55
C SER A 44 1.52 0.23 2.87
N ALA A 45 1.87 0.11 4.14
CA ALA A 45 3.19 -0.34 4.55
C ALA A 45 3.48 -1.74 3.99
N ASP A 46 2.50 -2.65 4.00
CA ASP A 46 2.63 -4.00 3.46
C ASP A 46 2.76 -4.02 1.93
N GLU A 47 1.96 -3.24 1.20
CA GLU A 47 2.08 -3.19 -0.27
C GLU A 47 3.35 -2.44 -0.70
N ASN A 48 3.77 -1.39 0.01
CA ASN A 48 5.03 -0.70 -0.21
C ASN A 48 6.23 -1.62 0.03
N GLU A 49 6.19 -2.39 1.12
CA GLU A 49 7.23 -3.36 1.42
C GLU A 49 7.26 -4.51 0.40
N LYS A 50 6.10 -4.97 -0.06
CA LYS A 50 6.02 -5.95 -1.13
C LYS A 50 6.65 -5.43 -2.43
N GLN A 51 6.33 -4.19 -2.82
CA GLN A 51 6.93 -3.53 -4.00
C GLN A 51 8.45 -3.37 -3.83
N GLU A 52 8.90 -2.94 -2.64
CA GLU A 52 10.32 -2.78 -2.34
C GLU A 52 11.05 -4.12 -2.38
N LEU A 53 10.47 -5.19 -1.86
CA LEU A 53 11.04 -6.53 -1.93
C LEU A 53 11.09 -7.04 -3.37
N PHE A 54 10.04 -6.80 -4.18
CA PHE A 54 10.08 -7.11 -5.62
C PHE A 54 11.23 -6.38 -6.32
N ALA A 55 11.41 -5.08 -6.05
CA ALA A 55 12.50 -4.29 -6.62
C ALA A 55 13.88 -4.78 -6.16
N LYS A 56 14.04 -5.14 -4.87
CA LYS A 56 15.29 -5.69 -4.33
C LYS A 56 15.63 -7.05 -4.95
N LEU A 57 14.64 -7.94 -5.07
CA LEU A 57 14.81 -9.24 -5.72
C LEU A 57 15.19 -9.10 -7.19
N GLU A 58 14.59 -8.14 -7.91
CA GLU A 58 14.97 -7.85 -9.30
C GLU A 58 16.40 -7.32 -9.39
N ALA A 59 16.78 -6.39 -8.51
CA ALA A 59 18.12 -5.81 -8.45
C ALA A 59 19.20 -6.86 -8.12
N GLU A 60 18.89 -7.80 -7.23
CA GLU A 60 19.76 -8.94 -6.91
C GLU A 60 19.63 -10.09 -7.94
N GLY A 61 18.80 -9.96 -8.97
CA GLY A 61 18.62 -10.97 -10.02
C GLY A 61 17.93 -12.25 -9.53
N ILE A 62 17.30 -12.20 -8.36
CA ILE A 62 16.60 -13.32 -7.73
C ILE A 62 15.26 -13.50 -8.44
N LYS A 63 15.07 -14.71 -8.99
CA LYS A 63 13.88 -15.09 -9.75
C LYS A 63 12.65 -15.11 -8.83
N HIS A 64 11.79 -14.12 -8.96
CA HIS A 64 10.58 -13.98 -8.16
C HIS A 64 9.31 -14.12 -9.01
N GLY A 65 8.22 -14.58 -8.39
CA GLY A 65 6.91 -14.66 -9.05
C GLY A 65 6.04 -13.46 -8.72
N LYS A 66 5.39 -12.84 -9.72
CA LYS A 66 4.43 -11.73 -9.51
C LYS A 66 3.26 -12.06 -8.55
N ARG A 67 3.02 -13.34 -8.25
CA ARG A 67 2.01 -13.82 -7.28
C ARG A 67 2.58 -14.18 -5.91
N TRP A 68 3.82 -13.82 -5.61
CA TRP A 68 4.40 -14.06 -4.28
C TRP A 68 3.85 -13.08 -3.24
N GLY A 69 3.49 -13.62 -2.08
CA GLY A 69 3.13 -12.84 -0.90
C GLY A 69 4.37 -12.23 -0.24
N LEU A 70 4.14 -11.25 0.64
CA LEU A 70 5.17 -10.48 1.34
C LEU A 70 6.23 -11.37 2.02
N GLU A 71 5.80 -12.38 2.77
CA GLU A 71 6.71 -13.32 3.44
C GLU A 71 7.61 -14.09 2.47
N LYS A 72 7.08 -14.49 1.31
CA LYS A 72 7.83 -15.27 0.32
C LYS A 72 8.87 -14.41 -0.39
N LEU A 73 8.58 -13.13 -0.59
CA LEU A 73 9.53 -12.16 -1.14
C LEU A 73 10.65 -11.87 -0.13
N ARG A 74 10.32 -11.71 1.16
CA ARG A 74 11.32 -11.56 2.24
C ARG A 74 12.24 -12.78 2.33
N ALA A 75 11.67 -13.98 2.31
CA ALA A 75 12.43 -15.23 2.37
C ALA A 75 13.38 -15.38 1.17
N ALA A 76 12.90 -15.11 -0.05
CA ALA A 76 13.72 -15.18 -1.24
C ALA A 76 14.87 -14.16 -1.24
N LEU A 77 14.64 -12.96 -0.72
CA LEU A 77 15.69 -11.94 -0.60
C LEU A 77 16.74 -12.39 0.41
N ALA A 78 16.32 -12.97 1.54
CA ALA A 78 17.21 -13.49 2.56
C ALA A 78 18.01 -14.72 2.10
N GLU A 79 17.42 -15.58 1.25
CA GLU A 79 18.11 -16.72 0.62
C GLU A 79 19.11 -16.26 -0.45
N GLY A 80 18.74 -15.31 -1.32
CA GLY A 80 19.65 -14.82 -2.35
C GLY A 80 20.87 -14.06 -1.81
N LYS A 81 20.76 -13.45 -0.62
CA LYS A 81 21.87 -12.78 0.05
C LYS A 81 22.89 -13.70 0.73
N LYS A 82 22.65 -15.01 0.75
CA LYS A 82 23.55 -16.00 1.40
C LYS A 82 24.60 -16.59 0.46
N ASP A 83 24.61 -16.22 -0.82
CA ASP A 83 25.61 -16.66 -1.80
C ASP A 83 26.79 -15.69 -1.89
#